data_AF-A0A9P8GHZ5-F1
#
_entry.id   AF-A0A9P8GHZ5-F1
#
_cell.length_a   1.000
_cell.length_b   1.000
_cell.length_c   1.000
_cell.angle_alpha   90.00
_cell.angle_beta   90.00
_cell.angle_gamma   90.00
#
_symmetry.space_group_name_H-M   'P 1'
#
loop_
_entity.id
_entity.type
_entity.pdbx_description
1 polymer ?
#
loop_
_entity_poly.entity_id
_entity_poly.type
_entity_poly.pdbx_seq_one_letter_code
_entity_poly.pdbx_strand_id
1 'polypeptide(L)'
;MVHLDTPGPDTGIFTTEEVRPRSKPCKSTSRIVSLPRNHYKEPPNLAAGFRSLDLSCEAPVRANLVADKITTDSFRVTLETWGEKSLLYSASATWIEHKAYAKDCLFGQFDTHDLPENRGASKRGAQQENSREFVFPQPFKDDCEVICWLNRIDMASGDRNYRIRAYATNVSRKGFTAHIDTWGDSLLYGGAMCWIAFPKRKRYVQAGSFQTGDVRSWSNPIPETSSQVKFEEVFKSHRPAPTVLCALNFIDMAGNADLRVSVDVNDVDTQGFRWSLKTFEDSTLYAAGASWIALGFA
;
A
#
# COMPACT_ATOMS: atom_id res chain seq x y z
N MET A 1 22.71 4.74 -1.08
CA MET A 1 21.81 3.70 -1.65
C MET A 1 22.40 2.37 -1.29
N VAL A 2 21.58 1.41 -0.86
CA VAL A 2 22.01 0.02 -0.61
C VAL A 2 21.17 -0.90 -1.48
N HIS A 3 21.81 -1.80 -2.21
CA HIS A 3 21.15 -2.66 -3.17
C HIS A 3 21.62 -4.10 -3.01
N LEU A 4 20.70 -5.06 -3.12
CA LEU A 4 21.03 -6.47 -3.31
C LEU A 4 20.74 -6.88 -4.75
N ASP A 5 21.82 -7.03 -5.52
CA ASP A 5 21.79 -7.48 -6.92
C ASP A 5 21.48 -8.98 -7.07
N THR A 6 21.73 -9.78 -6.03
CA THR A 6 21.40 -11.22 -6.07
C THR A 6 19.88 -11.38 -6.00
N PRO A 7 19.23 -11.97 -7.02
CA PRO A 7 17.78 -12.12 -7.02
C PRO A 7 17.29 -12.98 -5.86
N GLY A 8 16.33 -12.46 -5.09
CA GLY A 8 15.62 -13.22 -4.06
C GLY A 8 14.36 -13.90 -4.62
N PRO A 9 13.79 -14.90 -3.92
CA PRO A 9 12.52 -15.48 -4.32
C PRO A 9 11.40 -14.44 -4.25
N ASP A 10 10.41 -14.58 -5.13
CA ASP A 10 9.15 -13.85 -5.01
C ASP A 10 8.30 -14.41 -3.87
N THR A 11 8.27 -13.67 -2.77
CA THR A 11 7.43 -13.96 -1.60
C THR A 11 6.27 -12.98 -1.46
N GLY A 12 6.03 -12.13 -2.47
CA GLY A 12 5.03 -11.05 -2.41
C GLY A 12 5.33 -9.96 -1.37
N ILE A 13 6.51 -9.97 -0.73
CA ILE A 13 6.90 -9.06 0.36
C ILE A 13 8.39 -8.70 0.24
N PHE A 14 8.71 -7.43 0.48
CA PHE A 14 10.07 -6.90 0.59
C PHE A 14 10.18 -6.07 1.85
N THR A 15 11.25 -6.25 2.63
CA THR A 15 11.59 -5.35 3.74
C THR A 15 12.99 -4.79 3.53
N THR A 16 13.20 -3.50 3.79
CA THR A 16 14.55 -2.91 3.72
C THR A 16 15.52 -3.57 4.71
N GLU A 17 15.00 -4.19 5.76
CA GLU A 17 15.80 -4.82 6.82
C GLU A 17 16.51 -6.11 6.40
N GLU A 18 16.08 -6.73 5.29
CA GLU A 18 16.80 -7.86 4.70
C GLU A 18 18.07 -7.43 3.92
N VAL A 19 18.19 -6.14 3.62
CA VAL A 19 19.31 -5.53 2.87
C VAL A 19 20.26 -4.80 3.82
N ARG A 20 19.72 -4.12 4.82
CA ARG A 20 20.48 -3.31 5.78
C ARG A 20 19.77 -3.25 7.13
N PRO A 21 20.49 -3.17 8.26
CA PRO A 21 19.83 -2.98 9.55
C PRO A 21 19.14 -1.61 9.64
N ARG A 22 18.06 -1.53 10.42
CA ARG A 22 17.35 -0.28 10.76
C ARG A 22 18.29 0.83 11.24
N SER A 23 19.31 0.46 12.03
CA SER A 23 20.32 1.38 12.59
C SER A 23 21.26 2.04 11.57
N LYS A 24 21.17 1.67 10.29
CA LYS A 24 21.90 2.29 9.18
C LYS A 24 20.90 2.87 8.18
N PRO A 25 20.16 3.95 8.54
CA PRO A 25 19.17 4.55 7.64
C PRO A 25 19.82 5.00 6.33
N CYS A 26 19.09 4.90 5.23
CA CYS A 26 19.55 5.43 3.95
C CYS A 26 18.39 5.84 3.07
N LYS A 27 18.67 6.73 2.10
CA LYS A 27 17.62 7.30 1.25
C LYS A 27 16.94 6.32 0.31
N SER A 28 17.59 5.21 -0.04
CA SER A 28 17.05 4.28 -1.03
C SER A 28 17.64 2.89 -0.82
N THR A 29 16.74 1.91 -0.69
CA THR A 29 17.05 0.49 -0.50
C THR A 29 16.28 -0.33 -1.52
N SER A 30 16.94 -1.26 -2.21
CA SER A 30 16.28 -2.07 -3.23
C SER A 30 16.83 -3.49 -3.32
N ARG A 31 16.03 -4.38 -3.91
CA ARG A 31 16.41 -5.77 -4.23
C ARG A 31 15.82 -6.17 -5.58
N ILE A 32 16.51 -7.10 -6.26
CA ILE A 32 15.94 -7.84 -7.40
C ILE A 32 15.12 -9.03 -6.89
N VAL A 33 13.88 -9.16 -7.38
CA VAL A 33 12.98 -10.28 -7.10
C VAL A 33 12.90 -11.17 -8.34
N SER A 34 13.14 -12.46 -8.18
CA SER A 34 12.99 -13.47 -9.23
C SER A 34 11.54 -13.90 -9.39
N LEU A 35 11.04 -13.79 -10.62
CA LEU A 35 9.75 -14.32 -11.02
C LEU A 35 9.86 -15.83 -11.35
N PRO A 36 8.76 -16.60 -11.24
CA PRO A 36 8.77 -18.01 -11.60
C PRO A 36 9.15 -18.23 -13.06
N ARG A 37 10.12 -19.12 -13.31
CA ARG A 37 10.62 -19.42 -14.66
C ARG A 37 9.49 -19.82 -15.61
N ASN A 38 9.52 -19.28 -16.83
CA ASN A 38 8.56 -19.56 -17.90
C ASN A 38 7.09 -19.24 -17.55
N HIS A 39 6.83 -18.49 -16.48
CA HIS A 39 5.46 -18.14 -16.09
C HIS A 39 4.89 -16.99 -16.93
N TYR A 40 5.76 -16.06 -17.35
CA TYR A 40 5.42 -14.86 -18.10
C TYR A 40 6.04 -14.90 -19.50
N LYS A 41 5.23 -14.65 -20.53
CA LYS A 41 5.69 -14.50 -21.92
C LYS A 41 6.13 -13.07 -22.26
N GLU A 42 5.63 -12.11 -21.48
CA GLU A 42 5.90 -10.68 -21.54
C GLU A 42 6.02 -10.18 -20.10
N PRO A 43 6.76 -9.10 -19.84
CA PRO A 43 6.86 -8.53 -18.49
C PRO A 43 5.47 -8.35 -17.85
N PRO A 44 5.24 -8.86 -16.62
CA PRO A 44 3.97 -8.65 -15.94
C PRO A 44 3.79 -7.18 -15.56
N ASN A 45 2.54 -6.83 -15.23
CA ASN A 45 2.25 -5.59 -14.54
C ASN A 45 2.18 -5.88 -13.03
N LEU A 46 2.60 -4.90 -12.22
CA LEU A 46 2.59 -5.00 -10.77
C LEU A 46 1.75 -3.88 -10.14
N ALA A 47 1.01 -4.23 -9.09
CA ALA A 47 0.44 -3.28 -8.14
C ALA A 47 1.12 -3.52 -6.79
N ALA A 48 1.66 -2.46 -6.18
CA ALA A 48 2.47 -2.57 -4.98
C ALA A 48 2.15 -1.43 -4.00
N GLY A 49 2.18 -1.74 -2.70
CA GLY A 49 1.86 -0.80 -1.64
C GLY A 49 2.69 -1.02 -0.37
N PHE A 50 2.70 -0.01 0.50
CA PHE A 50 3.43 -0.07 1.77
C PHE A 50 2.76 -1.01 2.78
N ARG A 51 3.55 -1.92 3.36
CA ARG A 51 3.17 -2.66 4.57
C ARG A 51 3.63 -1.94 5.84
N SER A 52 4.79 -1.32 5.82
CA SER A 52 5.30 -0.54 6.95
C SER A 52 6.16 0.63 6.51
N LEU A 53 6.20 1.65 7.35
CA LEU A 53 7.03 2.84 7.22
C LEU A 53 7.60 3.21 8.59
N ASP A 54 8.90 3.48 8.62
CA ASP A 54 9.63 4.07 9.74
C ASP A 54 10.53 5.19 9.21
N LEU A 55 10.02 6.42 9.36
CA LEU A 55 10.55 7.65 8.76
C LEU A 55 10.75 8.72 9.82
N SER A 56 11.90 9.40 9.77
CA SER A 56 12.17 10.49 10.70
C SER A 56 11.22 11.68 10.53
N CYS A 57 10.80 12.29 11.64
CA CYS A 57 10.03 13.53 11.65
C CYS A 57 10.88 14.82 11.53
N GLU A 58 12.20 14.74 11.51
CA GLU A 58 13.11 15.92 11.44
C GLU A 58 12.97 16.74 10.14
N ALA A 59 12.33 16.16 9.14
CA ALA A 59 11.93 16.77 7.88
C ALA A 59 10.61 16.14 7.41
N PRO A 60 9.95 16.70 6.38
CA PRO A 60 8.74 16.12 5.82
C PRO A 60 8.88 14.61 5.61
N VAL A 61 7.88 13.86 6.10
CA VAL A 61 7.86 12.41 5.99
C VAL A 61 7.56 12.04 4.55
N ARG A 62 8.52 11.34 3.96
CA ARG A 62 8.55 11.05 2.53
C ARG A 62 8.91 9.61 2.31
N ALA A 63 8.05 8.90 1.58
CA ALA A 63 8.36 7.58 1.09
C ALA A 63 7.80 7.38 -0.30
N ASN A 64 8.52 6.64 -1.12
CA ASN A 64 8.12 6.20 -2.44
C ASN A 64 8.46 4.72 -2.59
N LEU A 65 7.53 3.95 -3.18
CA LEU A 65 7.69 2.56 -3.54
C LEU A 65 7.71 2.45 -5.06
N VAL A 66 8.81 1.96 -5.61
CA VAL A 66 9.00 1.83 -7.06
C VAL A 66 9.28 0.37 -7.40
N ALA A 67 8.48 -0.17 -8.32
CA ALA A 67 8.80 -1.39 -9.04
C ALA A 67 9.26 -1.00 -10.46
N ASP A 68 10.48 -1.35 -10.83
CA ASP A 68 11.05 -1.06 -12.14
C ASP A 68 11.90 -2.22 -12.68
N LYS A 69 12.47 -2.04 -13.86
CA LYS A 69 13.26 -3.07 -14.56
C LYS A 69 12.53 -4.42 -14.64
N ILE A 70 11.23 -4.36 -14.91
CA ILE A 70 10.37 -5.54 -14.97
C ILE A 70 10.66 -6.30 -16.27
N THR A 71 10.98 -7.58 -16.12
CA THR A 71 11.24 -8.52 -17.20
C THR A 71 10.34 -9.75 -17.01
N THR A 72 10.46 -10.76 -17.86
CA THR A 72 9.76 -12.05 -17.68
C THR A 72 10.28 -12.88 -16.51
N ASP A 73 11.49 -12.58 -16.02
CA ASP A 73 12.21 -13.42 -15.05
C ASP A 73 12.51 -12.69 -13.74
N SER A 74 12.39 -11.37 -13.70
CA SER A 74 12.62 -10.57 -12.49
C SER A 74 12.09 -9.15 -12.59
N PHE A 75 12.00 -8.48 -11.45
CA PHE A 75 11.86 -7.03 -11.35
C PHE A 75 12.69 -6.50 -10.18
N ARG A 76 12.88 -5.18 -10.10
CA ARG A 76 13.50 -4.53 -8.94
C ARG A 76 12.44 -3.78 -8.14
N VAL A 77 12.42 -4.00 -6.83
CA VAL A 77 11.61 -3.24 -5.88
C VAL A 77 12.50 -2.29 -5.07
N THR A 78 12.08 -1.03 -4.95
CA THR A 78 12.81 0.03 -4.27
C THR A 78 11.90 0.75 -3.28
N LEU A 79 12.39 0.91 -2.05
CA LEU A 79 11.80 1.77 -1.03
C LEU A 79 12.75 2.93 -0.76
N GLU A 80 12.25 4.15 -0.91
CA GLU A 80 13.09 5.34 -0.88
C GLU A 80 12.41 6.55 -0.23
N THR A 81 13.23 7.50 0.17
CA THR A 81 12.88 8.81 0.73
C THR A 81 13.76 9.89 0.07
N TRP A 82 13.33 11.16 0.08
CA TRP A 82 14.05 12.26 -0.56
C TRP A 82 14.01 13.54 0.27
N GLY A 83 14.92 14.47 -0.02
CA GLY A 83 15.17 15.65 0.80
C GLY A 83 16.47 15.53 1.60
N GLU A 84 17.00 16.66 2.08
CA GLU A 84 18.31 16.70 2.72
C GLU A 84 18.31 15.98 4.08
N LYS A 85 17.32 16.28 4.92
CA LYS A 85 17.16 15.76 6.29
C LYS A 85 16.20 14.57 6.42
N SER A 86 15.56 14.14 5.32
CA SER A 86 14.64 12.99 5.36
C SER A 86 15.42 11.69 5.53
N LEU A 87 15.03 10.89 6.53
CA LEU A 87 15.65 9.61 6.86
C LEU A 87 14.61 8.49 6.81
N LEU A 88 14.99 7.37 6.18
CA LEU A 88 14.22 6.13 6.13
C LEU A 88 14.96 5.07 6.95
N TYR A 89 14.45 4.80 8.16
CA TYR A 89 15.01 3.79 9.06
C TYR A 89 14.69 2.40 8.55
N SER A 90 13.42 2.10 8.29
CA SER A 90 12.98 0.90 7.58
C SER A 90 11.64 1.11 6.88
N ALA A 91 11.35 0.25 5.92
CA ALA A 91 10.04 0.14 5.31
C ALA A 91 9.85 -1.28 4.76
N SER A 92 8.59 -1.64 4.54
CA SER A 92 8.26 -2.86 3.80
C SER A 92 7.15 -2.62 2.79
N ALA A 93 7.13 -3.47 1.77
CA ALA A 93 6.16 -3.44 0.69
C ALA A 93 5.56 -4.83 0.47
N THR A 94 4.37 -4.86 -0.10
CA THR A 94 3.79 -6.05 -0.74
C THR A 94 3.41 -5.71 -2.17
N TRP A 95 3.28 -6.72 -3.02
CA TRP A 95 2.84 -6.55 -4.39
C TRP A 95 2.02 -7.75 -4.87
N ILE A 96 1.31 -7.53 -5.96
CA ILE A 96 0.65 -8.56 -6.76
C ILE A 96 1.05 -8.36 -8.22
N GLU A 97 1.38 -9.46 -8.90
CA GLU A 97 1.57 -9.51 -10.34
C GLU A 97 0.29 -9.90 -11.06
N HIS A 98 0.11 -9.39 -12.28
CA HIS A 98 -0.77 -10.02 -13.25
C HIS A 98 -0.11 -10.09 -14.62
N LYS A 99 -0.50 -11.11 -15.40
CA LYS A 99 -0.02 -11.28 -16.77
C LYS A 99 -0.46 -10.08 -17.61
N ALA A 100 0.40 -9.60 -18.51
CA ALA A 100 0.15 -8.44 -19.36
C ALA A 100 -1.18 -8.51 -20.14
N TYR A 101 -1.62 -9.73 -20.48
CA TYR A 101 -2.85 -10.00 -21.23
C TYR A 101 -4.05 -10.47 -20.37
N ALA A 102 -3.93 -10.45 -19.03
CA ALA A 102 -5.05 -10.80 -18.17
C ALA A 102 -6.14 -9.72 -18.25
N LYS A 103 -7.36 -10.13 -18.63
CA LYS A 103 -8.52 -9.23 -18.83
C LYS A 103 -9.45 -9.14 -17.63
N ASP A 104 -9.22 -10.00 -16.64
CA ASP A 104 -10.08 -10.23 -15.49
C ASP A 104 -9.54 -9.56 -14.21
N CYS A 105 -8.51 -8.72 -14.36
CA CYS A 105 -7.93 -7.87 -13.34
C CYS A 105 -7.25 -6.68 -14.03
N LEU A 106 -7.48 -5.47 -13.52
CA LEU A 106 -6.88 -4.23 -14.03
C LEU A 106 -6.12 -3.56 -12.90
N PHE A 107 -4.88 -3.17 -13.18
CA PHE A 107 -4.08 -2.35 -12.27
C PHE A 107 -3.94 -0.94 -12.81
N GLY A 108 -3.77 0.02 -11.91
CA GLY A 108 -3.33 1.35 -12.28
C GLY A 108 -2.85 2.15 -11.09
N GLN A 109 -2.55 3.42 -11.36
CA GLN A 109 -1.96 4.35 -10.41
C GLN A 109 -2.78 5.64 -10.39
N PHE A 110 -2.88 6.25 -9.22
CA PHE A 110 -3.32 7.62 -9.07
C PHE A 110 -2.29 8.37 -8.25
N ASP A 111 -1.81 9.49 -8.82
CA ASP A 111 -0.87 10.40 -8.19
C ASP A 111 -1.55 11.77 -8.07
N THR A 112 -1.54 12.37 -6.88
CA THR A 112 -2.13 13.70 -6.69
C THR A 112 -1.43 14.76 -7.53
N HIS A 113 -0.18 14.56 -7.95
CA HIS A 113 0.54 15.47 -8.86
C HIS A 113 0.03 15.42 -10.31
N ASP A 114 -0.76 14.41 -10.68
CA ASP A 114 -1.44 14.38 -11.99
C ASP A 114 -2.56 15.43 -12.06
N LEU A 115 -3.07 15.89 -10.91
CA LEU A 115 -4.17 16.86 -10.87
C LEU A 115 -3.68 18.25 -11.29
N PRO A 116 -4.38 18.94 -12.21
CA PRO A 116 -4.04 20.29 -12.63
C PRO A 116 -3.93 21.27 -11.45
N GLU A 117 -4.79 21.09 -10.45
CA GLU A 117 -4.87 21.95 -9.25
C GLU A 117 -3.61 21.86 -8.37
N ASN A 118 -2.90 20.73 -8.44
CA ASN A 118 -1.67 20.49 -7.68
C ASN A 118 -0.40 20.91 -8.43
N ARG A 119 -0.49 21.34 -9.69
CA ARG A 119 0.62 21.92 -10.47
C ARG A 119 0.95 23.34 -9.97
N GLY A 120 1.47 23.44 -8.75
CA GLY A 120 1.77 24.70 -8.06
C GLY A 120 1.36 24.76 -6.58
N ALA A 121 0.98 23.63 -5.98
CA ALA A 121 0.47 23.52 -4.60
C ALA A 121 1.39 24.17 -3.54
N SER A 122 2.70 24.28 -3.81
CA SER A 122 3.65 24.96 -2.93
C SER A 122 3.33 26.44 -2.66
N LYS A 123 2.44 27.08 -3.44
CA LYS A 123 2.08 28.50 -3.29
C LYS A 123 0.64 28.77 -2.81
N ARG A 124 -0.27 27.79 -2.82
CA ARG A 124 -1.71 28.00 -2.53
C ARG A 124 -2.25 27.21 -1.33
N GLY A 125 -1.40 26.43 -0.67
CA GLY A 125 -1.81 25.46 0.35
C GLY A 125 -2.12 24.10 -0.29
N ALA A 126 -1.85 23.02 0.44
CA ALA A 126 -2.17 21.67 -0.03
C ALA A 126 -3.69 21.45 -0.06
N GLN A 127 -4.20 20.82 -1.11
CA GLN A 127 -5.60 20.41 -1.18
C GLN A 127 -5.84 19.25 -0.21
N GLN A 128 -6.94 19.35 0.55
CA GLN A 128 -7.37 18.29 1.46
C GLN A 128 -8.02 17.12 0.72
N GLU A 129 -8.81 17.41 -0.32
CA GLU A 129 -9.49 16.41 -1.12
C GLU A 129 -8.84 16.33 -2.50
N ASN A 130 -8.38 15.14 -2.89
CA ASN A 130 -7.77 14.92 -4.21
C ASN A 130 -8.44 13.73 -4.87
N SER A 131 -9.20 13.98 -5.94
CA SER A 131 -9.94 12.92 -6.61
C SER A 131 -9.76 12.92 -8.12
N ARG A 132 -9.91 11.73 -8.72
CA ARG A 132 -9.86 11.52 -10.17
C ARG A 132 -10.78 10.40 -10.60
N GLU A 133 -11.57 10.64 -11.64
CA GLU A 133 -12.34 9.58 -12.29
C GLU A 133 -11.44 8.72 -13.18
N PHE A 134 -11.59 7.40 -13.05
CA PHE A 134 -10.93 6.40 -13.88
C PHE A 134 -11.99 5.62 -14.66
N VAL A 135 -11.83 5.58 -15.98
CA VAL A 135 -12.62 4.74 -16.88
C VAL A 135 -11.80 3.50 -17.23
N PHE A 136 -12.37 2.32 -17.06
CA PHE A 136 -11.72 1.08 -17.44
C PHE A 136 -11.60 1.00 -18.97
N PRO A 137 -10.43 0.61 -19.52
CA PRO A 137 -10.25 0.44 -20.96
C PRO A 137 -11.28 -0.51 -21.58
N GLN A 138 -11.65 -1.54 -20.81
CA GLN A 138 -12.76 -2.43 -21.11
C GLN A 138 -13.66 -2.53 -19.87
N PRO A 139 -14.97 -2.24 -19.97
CA PRO A 139 -15.89 -2.45 -18.86
C PRO A 139 -15.96 -3.92 -18.44
N PHE A 140 -16.07 -4.17 -17.14
CA PHE A 140 -16.35 -5.50 -16.62
C PHE A 140 -17.76 -5.97 -17.03
N LYS A 141 -17.92 -7.28 -17.19
CA LYS A 141 -19.23 -7.87 -17.50
C LYS A 141 -20.19 -7.74 -16.31
N ASP A 142 -19.68 -8.03 -15.13
CA ASP A 142 -20.37 -8.01 -13.85
C ASP A 142 -19.76 -6.93 -12.94
N ASP A 143 -20.42 -6.66 -11.80
CA ASP A 143 -19.91 -5.70 -10.81
C ASP A 143 -18.48 -6.02 -10.39
N CYS A 144 -17.69 -4.98 -10.16
CA CYS A 144 -16.29 -5.08 -9.76
C CYS A 144 -16.07 -4.52 -8.36
N GLU A 145 -14.95 -4.92 -7.78
CA GLU A 145 -14.37 -4.31 -6.60
C GLU A 145 -13.09 -3.59 -6.97
N VAL A 146 -12.76 -2.55 -6.21
CA VAL A 146 -11.50 -1.80 -6.33
C VAL A 146 -10.88 -1.72 -4.95
N ILE A 147 -9.65 -2.20 -4.82
CA ILE A 147 -8.82 -1.94 -3.63
C ILE A 147 -7.73 -0.94 -3.94
N CYS A 148 -7.34 -0.18 -2.92
CA CYS A 148 -6.36 0.90 -3.01
C CYS A 148 -5.26 0.68 -1.98
N TRP A 149 -4.00 0.84 -2.40
CA TRP A 149 -2.83 0.78 -1.52
C TRP A 149 -1.94 2.01 -1.71
N LEU A 150 -1.56 2.64 -0.60
CA LEU A 150 -0.61 3.75 -0.61
C LEU A 150 0.77 3.27 -1.07
N ASN A 151 1.39 4.01 -1.97
CA ASN A 151 2.74 3.73 -2.48
C ASN A 151 3.62 4.99 -2.64
N ARG A 152 3.07 6.18 -2.36
CA ARG A 152 3.86 7.37 -2.08
C ARG A 152 3.20 8.26 -1.04
N ILE A 153 4.02 8.84 -0.17
CA ILE A 153 3.63 9.94 0.74
C ILE A 153 4.68 11.05 0.69
N ASP A 154 4.23 12.30 0.73
CA ASP A 154 5.03 13.49 0.97
C ASP A 154 4.20 14.44 1.84
N MET A 155 4.49 14.45 3.13
CA MET A 155 3.69 15.18 4.12
C MET A 155 4.59 16.01 5.03
N ALA A 156 4.10 17.17 5.46
CA ALA A 156 4.76 17.93 6.51
C ALA A 156 4.90 17.10 7.80
N SER A 157 5.91 17.42 8.59
CA SER A 157 6.23 16.80 9.88
C SER A 157 6.36 17.86 10.99
N GLY A 158 6.61 17.41 12.22
CA GLY A 158 6.71 18.26 13.40
C GLY A 158 5.33 18.44 14.05
N ASP A 159 4.84 19.66 14.19
CA ASP A 159 3.56 19.88 14.88
C ASP A 159 2.31 19.56 14.04
N ARG A 160 2.47 18.94 12.87
CA ARG A 160 1.37 18.58 11.97
C ARG A 160 1.19 17.08 11.90
N ASN A 161 -0.02 16.61 12.17
CA ASN A 161 -0.32 15.18 12.15
C ASN A 161 -0.18 14.56 10.75
N TYR A 162 0.20 13.28 10.74
CA TYR A 162 0.27 12.46 9.52
C TYR A 162 -1.10 11.87 9.25
N ARG A 163 -1.88 12.53 8.39
CA ARG A 163 -3.22 12.08 8.00
C ARG A 163 -3.38 11.91 6.50
N ILE A 164 -3.56 10.67 6.05
CA ILE A 164 -3.77 10.38 4.63
C ILE A 164 -4.70 9.18 4.46
N ARG A 165 -5.56 9.22 3.45
CA ARG A 165 -6.45 8.10 3.10
C ARG A 165 -6.54 7.91 1.60
N ALA A 166 -6.26 6.71 1.14
CA ALA A 166 -6.42 6.24 -0.23
C ALA A 166 -7.65 5.32 -0.34
N TYR A 167 -8.62 5.66 -1.18
CA TYR A 167 -9.85 4.87 -1.32
C TYR A 167 -10.54 5.11 -2.67
N ALA A 168 -11.51 4.26 -2.99
CA ALA A 168 -12.32 4.35 -4.18
C ALA A 168 -13.80 4.57 -3.82
N THR A 169 -14.49 5.40 -4.60
CA THR A 169 -15.96 5.55 -4.55
C THR A 169 -16.54 5.42 -5.96
N ASN A 170 -17.88 5.42 -6.07
CA ASN A 170 -18.59 5.34 -7.35
C ASN A 170 -18.14 4.16 -8.22
N VAL A 171 -17.77 3.04 -7.59
CA VAL A 171 -17.29 1.84 -8.28
C VAL A 171 -18.44 1.25 -9.09
N SER A 172 -18.21 1.13 -10.39
CA SER A 172 -19.14 0.53 -11.34
C SER A 172 -18.36 -0.34 -12.32
N ARG A 173 -19.10 -1.11 -13.14
CA ARG A 173 -18.50 -1.90 -14.22
C ARG A 173 -17.66 -1.11 -15.22
N LYS A 174 -17.84 0.21 -15.30
CA LYS A 174 -17.16 1.08 -16.28
C LYS A 174 -15.97 1.83 -15.70
N GLY A 175 -15.86 1.93 -14.38
CA GLY A 175 -14.89 2.82 -13.75
C GLY A 175 -15.22 3.11 -12.29
N PHE A 176 -14.45 4.02 -11.71
CA PHE A 176 -14.58 4.44 -10.32
C PHE A 176 -13.97 5.85 -10.13
N THR A 177 -14.21 6.45 -8.96
CA THR A 177 -13.52 7.67 -8.51
C THR A 177 -12.46 7.30 -7.49
N ALA A 178 -11.21 7.60 -7.80
CA ALA A 178 -10.05 7.46 -6.91
C ALA A 178 -9.93 8.69 -5.99
N HIS A 179 -9.55 8.48 -4.72
CA HIS A 179 -9.33 9.55 -3.74
C HIS A 179 -8.01 9.35 -2.99
N ILE A 180 -7.27 10.44 -2.76
CA ILE A 180 -6.12 10.52 -1.85
C ILE A 180 -6.29 11.79 -1.01
N ASP A 181 -6.90 11.64 0.15
CA ASP A 181 -7.34 12.78 0.95
C ASP A 181 -6.52 12.92 2.22
N THR A 182 -6.47 14.15 2.73
CA THR A 182 -5.94 14.54 4.03
C THR A 182 -6.96 15.42 4.75
N TRP A 183 -6.80 15.65 6.05
CA TRP A 183 -7.74 16.44 6.84
C TRP A 183 -7.06 17.07 8.07
N GLY A 184 -7.79 17.97 8.74
CA GLY A 184 -7.32 18.67 9.93
C GLY A 184 -6.17 19.63 9.62
N ASP A 185 -5.16 19.63 10.49
CA ASP A 185 -3.93 20.45 10.40
C ASP A 185 -2.85 19.86 9.49
N SER A 186 -3.08 18.67 8.94
CA SER A 186 -2.12 17.94 8.09
C SER A 186 -1.88 18.68 6.78
N LEU A 187 -0.67 18.57 6.23
CA LEU A 187 -0.30 19.19 4.96
C LEU A 187 0.30 18.13 4.03
N LEU A 188 -0.46 17.76 2.99
CA LEU A 188 -0.10 16.76 1.98
C LEU A 188 0.53 17.43 0.76
N TYR A 189 1.87 17.39 0.63
CA TYR A 189 2.56 17.91 -0.55
C TYR A 189 2.38 17.02 -1.78
N GLY A 190 2.15 15.72 -1.56
CA GLY A 190 1.83 14.75 -2.60
C GLY A 190 1.57 13.37 -2.03
N GLY A 191 0.76 12.59 -2.74
CA GLY A 191 0.51 11.20 -2.42
C GLY A 191 0.25 10.39 -3.68
N ALA A 192 0.50 9.09 -3.62
CA ALA A 192 0.12 8.18 -4.69
C ALA A 192 -0.41 6.86 -4.12
N MET A 193 -1.29 6.24 -4.90
CA MET A 193 -1.79 4.90 -4.65
C MET A 193 -1.80 4.08 -5.93
N CYS A 194 -1.56 2.77 -5.80
CA CYS A 194 -2.00 1.84 -6.81
C CYS A 194 -3.44 1.40 -6.51
N TRP A 195 -4.18 1.07 -7.56
CA TRP A 195 -5.49 0.47 -7.47
C TRP A 195 -5.55 -0.84 -8.25
N ILE A 196 -6.33 -1.78 -7.72
CA ILE A 196 -6.53 -3.11 -8.30
C ILE A 196 -8.05 -3.32 -8.45
N ALA A 197 -8.52 -3.48 -9.69
CA ALA A 197 -9.92 -3.68 -10.02
C ALA A 197 -10.17 -5.09 -10.57
N PHE A 198 -11.17 -5.79 -10.06
CA PHE A 198 -11.50 -7.16 -10.47
C PHE A 198 -12.98 -7.48 -10.24
N PRO A 199 -13.57 -8.51 -10.88
CA PRO A 199 -14.96 -8.88 -10.66
C PRO A 199 -15.25 -9.26 -9.20
N LYS A 200 -16.33 -8.73 -8.62
CA LYS A 200 -16.72 -8.92 -7.21
C LYS A 200 -16.87 -10.39 -6.79
N ARG A 201 -17.22 -11.28 -7.74
CA ARG A 201 -17.42 -12.72 -7.49
C ARG A 201 -16.37 -13.57 -8.20
N LYS A 202 -15.16 -13.03 -8.36
CA LYS A 202 -14.05 -13.76 -8.95
C LYS A 202 -13.74 -14.99 -8.08
N ARG A 203 -13.77 -16.18 -8.70
CA ARG A 203 -13.53 -17.45 -8.01
C ARG A 203 -12.17 -17.45 -7.33
N TYR A 204 -12.11 -17.93 -6.09
CA TYR A 204 -10.89 -17.98 -5.28
C TYR A 204 -10.22 -16.62 -5.06
N VAL A 205 -11.00 -15.54 -5.10
CA VAL A 205 -10.54 -14.20 -4.72
C VAL A 205 -11.55 -13.59 -3.78
N GLN A 206 -11.06 -12.98 -2.71
CA GLN A 206 -11.83 -12.11 -1.84
C GLN A 206 -10.95 -10.93 -1.45
N ALA A 207 -11.54 -9.76 -1.28
CA ALA A 207 -10.83 -8.59 -0.81
C ALA A 207 -11.66 -7.85 0.22
N GLY A 208 -11.05 -6.85 0.84
CA GLY A 208 -11.72 -5.96 1.75
C GLY A 208 -10.77 -4.95 2.35
N SER A 209 -11.25 -4.28 3.39
CA SER A 209 -10.43 -3.39 4.20
C SER A 209 -10.81 -3.53 5.67
N PHE A 210 -9.91 -3.11 6.54
CA PHE A 210 -10.11 -2.98 7.97
C PHE A 210 -9.38 -1.74 8.47
N GLN A 211 -9.84 -1.19 9.59
CA GLN A 211 -9.20 -0.08 10.26
C GLN A 211 -9.29 -0.23 11.77
N THR A 212 -8.40 0.45 12.50
CA THR A 212 -8.43 0.44 13.97
C THR A 212 -9.76 0.96 14.53
N GLY A 213 -10.43 1.86 13.81
CA GLY A 213 -11.75 2.40 14.14
C GLY A 213 -12.86 1.35 14.20
N ASP A 214 -12.69 0.20 13.55
CA ASP A 214 -13.65 -0.91 13.57
C ASP A 214 -13.60 -1.69 14.91
N VAL A 215 -12.54 -1.50 15.70
CA VAL A 215 -12.24 -2.28 16.92
C VAL A 215 -12.20 -1.39 18.15
N ARG A 216 -11.74 -0.15 18.01
CA ARG A 216 -11.60 0.81 19.11
C ARG A 216 -11.92 2.24 18.69
N SER A 217 -12.27 3.06 19.68
CA SER A 217 -12.39 4.50 19.47
C SER A 217 -11.04 5.13 19.06
N TRP A 218 -11.10 6.12 18.18
CA TRP A 218 -9.98 6.98 17.82
C TRP A 218 -9.40 7.73 19.04
N SER A 219 -10.25 8.10 20.00
CA SER A 219 -9.85 8.86 21.20
C SER A 219 -9.05 8.06 22.24
N ASN A 220 -8.86 6.76 22.01
CA ASN A 220 -8.08 5.87 22.88
C ASN A 220 -6.94 5.23 22.07
N PRO A 221 -5.90 6.01 21.70
CA PRO A 221 -4.77 5.49 20.94
C PRO A 221 -4.00 4.45 21.76
N ILE A 222 -3.70 3.31 21.14
CA ILE A 222 -2.86 2.26 21.71
C ILE A 222 -1.82 1.81 20.67
N PRO A 223 -0.65 1.31 21.08
CA PRO A 223 0.43 0.97 20.16
C PRO A 223 0.08 -0.13 19.15
N GLU A 224 -0.81 -1.05 19.51
CA GLU A 224 -1.23 -2.15 18.64
C GLU A 224 -2.74 -2.35 18.73
N THR A 225 -3.40 -2.47 17.59
CA THR A 225 -4.80 -2.88 17.48
C THR A 225 -4.87 -4.08 16.56
N SER A 226 -5.51 -5.15 17.02
CA SER A 226 -5.66 -6.38 16.24
C SER A 226 -7.10 -6.88 16.25
N SER A 227 -7.45 -7.60 15.18
CA SER A 227 -8.72 -8.32 15.06
C SER A 227 -8.58 -9.43 14.02
N GLN A 228 -9.71 -9.98 13.59
CA GLN A 228 -9.79 -11.05 12.59
C GLN A 228 -10.68 -10.64 11.43
N VAL A 229 -10.27 -11.05 10.23
CA VAL A 229 -11.15 -11.11 9.06
C VAL A 229 -11.59 -12.55 8.91
N LYS A 230 -12.89 -12.75 8.71
CA LYS A 230 -13.45 -14.03 8.28
C LYS A 230 -13.66 -13.98 6.78
N PHE A 231 -13.13 -14.98 6.08
CA PHE A 231 -13.45 -15.19 4.68
C PHE A 231 -14.91 -15.62 4.56
N GLU A 232 -15.49 -15.25 3.43
CA GLU A 232 -16.68 -15.92 2.94
C GLU A 232 -16.35 -17.36 2.55
N GLU A 233 -17.36 -18.11 2.15
CA GLU A 233 -17.29 -19.52 1.77
C GLU A 233 -16.36 -19.83 0.56
N VAL A 234 -15.71 -18.80 0.01
CA VAL A 234 -14.90 -18.80 -1.22
C VAL A 234 -13.69 -19.74 -1.13
N PHE A 235 -13.13 -19.96 0.06
CA PHE A 235 -11.92 -20.77 0.26
C PHE A 235 -12.15 -22.10 0.99
N LYS A 236 -13.38 -22.45 1.39
CA LYS A 236 -13.62 -23.63 2.25
C LYS A 236 -13.01 -24.93 1.72
N SER A 237 -13.10 -25.15 0.42
CA SER A 237 -12.58 -26.33 -0.27
C SER A 237 -11.20 -26.13 -0.89
N HIS A 238 -10.60 -24.95 -0.74
CA HIS A 238 -9.30 -24.64 -1.33
C HIS A 238 -8.17 -25.14 -0.41
N ARG A 239 -7.15 -25.79 -0.99
CA ARG A 239 -5.91 -26.17 -0.31
C ARG A 239 -4.75 -25.95 -1.29
N PRO A 240 -3.65 -25.28 -0.90
CA PRO A 240 -3.32 -24.73 0.43
C PRO A 240 -4.20 -23.54 0.87
N ALA A 241 -3.95 -22.96 2.05
CA ALA A 241 -4.60 -21.72 2.47
C ALA A 241 -4.34 -20.59 1.45
N PRO A 242 -5.26 -19.63 1.27
CA PRO A 242 -5.04 -18.54 0.31
C PRO A 242 -3.86 -17.66 0.73
N THR A 243 -3.17 -17.08 -0.24
CA THR A 243 -2.18 -16.02 0.00
C THR A 243 -2.92 -14.72 0.29
N VAL A 244 -2.60 -14.04 1.38
CA VAL A 244 -3.17 -12.72 1.72
C VAL A 244 -2.13 -11.64 1.54
N LEU A 245 -2.39 -10.72 0.61
CA LEU A 245 -1.60 -9.52 0.39
C LEU A 245 -2.33 -8.33 1.02
N CYS A 246 -1.60 -7.50 1.75
CA CYS A 246 -2.20 -6.42 2.54
C CYS A 246 -1.25 -5.23 2.63
N ALA A 247 -1.76 -4.03 2.35
CA ALA A 247 -1.01 -2.78 2.44
C ALA A 247 -1.88 -1.64 2.98
N LEU A 248 -1.20 -0.67 3.57
CA LEU A 248 -1.77 0.50 4.19
C LEU A 248 -2.56 1.32 3.16
N ASN A 249 -3.74 1.78 3.57
CA ASN A 249 -4.57 2.72 2.80
C ASN A 249 -5.03 3.92 3.64
N PHE A 250 -4.75 3.94 4.94
CA PHE A 250 -5.19 4.97 5.87
C PHE A 250 -4.19 5.11 7.02
N ILE A 251 -3.79 6.34 7.31
CA ILE A 251 -2.90 6.72 8.41
C ILE A 251 -3.48 7.96 9.09
N ASP A 252 -3.61 7.93 10.43
CA ASP A 252 -3.88 9.07 11.31
C ASP A 252 -2.97 8.96 12.54
N MET A 253 -1.86 9.70 12.52
CA MET A 253 -0.83 9.64 13.56
C MET A 253 -0.41 11.04 14.00
N ALA A 254 0.07 11.14 15.24
CA ALA A 254 0.66 12.38 15.72
C ALA A 254 1.93 12.72 14.93
N GLY A 255 2.11 14.00 14.62
CA GLY A 255 3.26 14.49 13.84
C GLY A 255 4.55 14.70 14.66
N ASN A 256 4.41 14.76 15.98
CA ASN A 256 5.45 15.18 16.92
C ASN A 256 6.52 14.10 17.22
N ALA A 257 6.43 12.97 16.52
CA ALA A 257 7.40 11.87 16.53
C ALA A 257 7.53 11.32 15.10
N ASP A 258 8.48 10.42 14.91
CA ASP A 258 8.69 9.73 13.64
C ASP A 258 7.39 9.03 13.18
N LEU A 259 7.20 8.95 11.86
CA LEU A 259 6.11 8.16 11.28
C LEU A 259 6.50 6.68 11.34
N ARG A 260 5.90 5.95 12.28
CA ARG A 260 6.12 4.52 12.52
C ARG A 260 4.82 3.75 12.46
N VAL A 261 4.51 3.15 11.33
CA VAL A 261 3.26 2.41 11.13
C VAL A 261 3.51 1.10 10.40
N SER A 262 2.84 0.04 10.82
CA SER A 262 2.87 -1.23 10.10
C SER A 262 1.50 -1.93 10.12
N VAL A 263 1.24 -2.68 9.05
CA VAL A 263 0.19 -3.70 9.02
C VAL A 263 0.83 -5.09 8.96
N ASP A 264 0.37 -5.98 9.84
CA ASP A 264 0.71 -7.39 9.78
C ASP A 264 -0.53 -8.25 9.56
N VAL A 265 -0.34 -9.34 8.82
CA VAL A 265 -1.31 -10.41 8.59
C VAL A 265 -0.65 -11.71 9.02
N ASN A 266 -1.32 -12.46 9.88
CA ASN A 266 -0.85 -13.73 10.44
C ASN A 266 -2.01 -14.73 10.54
N ASP A 267 -1.71 -15.97 10.89
CA ASP A 267 -2.70 -17.04 11.11
C ASP A 267 -3.70 -17.19 9.95
N VAL A 268 -3.17 -17.18 8.72
CA VAL A 268 -3.97 -17.33 7.51
C VAL A 268 -4.37 -18.79 7.35
N ASP A 269 -5.67 -19.04 7.28
CA ASP A 269 -6.25 -20.34 6.96
C ASP A 269 -7.39 -20.19 5.95
N THR A 270 -8.17 -21.23 5.71
CA THR A 270 -9.30 -21.16 4.75
C THR A 270 -10.55 -20.47 5.28
N GLN A 271 -10.57 -20.10 6.56
CA GLN A 271 -11.67 -19.41 7.23
C GLN A 271 -11.38 -17.93 7.43
N GLY A 272 -10.12 -17.51 7.45
CA GLY A 272 -9.77 -16.12 7.63
C GLY A 272 -8.29 -15.87 7.90
N PHE A 273 -8.03 -14.73 8.53
CA PHE A 273 -6.71 -14.36 9.01
C PHE A 273 -6.81 -13.37 10.18
N ARG A 274 -5.75 -13.27 10.98
CA ARG A 274 -5.57 -12.20 11.96
C ARG A 274 -4.83 -11.03 11.33
N TRP A 275 -5.23 -9.82 11.69
CA TRP A 275 -4.50 -8.61 11.33
C TRP A 275 -4.11 -7.81 12.58
N SER A 276 -3.05 -7.02 12.45
CA SER A 276 -2.67 -6.02 13.45
C SER A 276 -2.14 -4.76 12.77
N LEU A 277 -2.57 -3.60 13.24
CA LEU A 277 -2.03 -2.29 12.89
C LEU A 277 -1.26 -1.76 14.09
N LYS A 278 0.01 -1.43 13.88
CA LYS A 278 0.96 -1.16 14.96
C LYS A 278 1.73 0.13 14.77
N THR A 279 2.17 0.67 15.88
CA THR A 279 3.23 1.66 16.02
C THR A 279 4.15 1.24 17.18
N PHE A 280 5.25 1.96 17.39
CA PHE A 280 6.22 1.66 18.43
C PHE A 280 7.00 2.91 18.84
N GLU A 281 7.86 2.77 19.86
CA GLU A 281 8.65 3.87 20.44
C GLU A 281 7.73 5.01 20.92
N ASP A 282 8.04 6.26 20.60
CA ASP A 282 7.32 7.47 21.02
C ASP A 282 6.21 7.91 20.05
N SER A 283 5.97 7.14 18.98
CA SER A 283 4.92 7.42 18.01
C SER A 283 3.52 7.15 18.57
N THR A 284 2.57 8.04 18.26
CA THR A 284 1.16 7.88 18.65
C THR A 284 0.29 7.56 17.45
N LEU A 285 -0.37 6.38 17.48
CA LEU A 285 -1.27 5.90 16.44
C LEU A 285 -2.74 6.16 16.81
N TYR A 286 -3.32 7.25 16.31
CA TYR A 286 -4.74 7.55 16.52
C TYR A 286 -5.61 6.56 15.75
N ALA A 287 -5.34 6.40 14.46
CA ALA A 287 -5.96 5.38 13.63
C ALA A 287 -5.08 4.98 12.44
N ALA A 288 -5.32 3.79 11.91
CA ALA A 288 -4.79 3.36 10.62
C ALA A 288 -5.75 2.36 9.98
N GLY A 289 -5.53 2.07 8.70
CA GLY A 289 -6.27 1.08 7.96
C GLY A 289 -5.45 0.48 6.83
N ALA A 290 -5.90 -0.68 6.36
CA ALA A 290 -5.31 -1.37 5.24
C ALA A 290 -6.39 -1.99 4.36
N SER A 291 -6.08 -2.11 3.07
CA SER A 291 -6.85 -2.97 2.15
C SER A 291 -6.11 -4.28 1.96
N TRP A 292 -6.84 -5.37 1.76
CA TRP A 292 -6.27 -6.70 1.55
C TRP A 292 -6.93 -7.40 0.36
N ILE A 293 -6.19 -8.33 -0.25
CA ILE A 293 -6.68 -9.28 -1.25
C ILE A 293 -6.16 -10.68 -0.90
N ALA A 294 -7.07 -11.65 -0.85
CA ALA A 294 -6.78 -13.06 -0.64
C ALA A 294 -6.92 -13.81 -1.96
N LEU A 295 -5.93 -14.65 -2.28
CA LEU A 295 -5.81 -15.37 -3.54
C LEU A 295 -5.66 -16.87 -3.27
N GLY A 296 -6.64 -17.66 -3.69
CA GLY A 296 -6.59 -19.12 -3.66
C GLY A 296 -6.08 -19.68 -4.98
N PHE A 297 -4.88 -19.28 -5.40
CA PHE A 297 -4.23 -19.83 -6.57
C PHE A 297 -2.85 -20.34 -6.16
N ALA A 298 -2.54 -21.57 -6.58
CA ALA A 298 -1.23 -22.21 -6.45
C ALA A 298 -0.49 -22.15 -7.79
#